data_AF-A0A1H0P0G7-F1
#
_entry.id   AF-A0A1H0P0G7-F1
#
_cell.length_a   1.000
_cell.length_b   1.000
_cell.length_c   1.000
_cell.angle_alpha   90.00
_cell.angle_beta   90.00
_cell.angle_gamma   90.00
#
_symmetry.space_group_name_H-M   'P 1'
#
loop_
_entity.id
_entity.type
_entity.pdbx_description
1 polymer ?
#
loop_
_entity_poly.entity_id
_entity_poly.type
_entity_poly.pdbx_seq_one_letter_code
_entity_poly.pdbx_strand_id
1 'polypeptide(L)'
;MTAANQHIEIDGRLLKKQAALLQEAATVLEASVVKVRADLPGDAFGALNRGLVSPLATALATEARGLLSKAAALAERSAEGVQKAAELFATVEEQAVENFARADL
;
A
#
# COMPACT_ATOMS: atom_id res chain seq x y z
N MET A 1 -15.37 0.68 42.91
CA MET A 1 -14.36 1.39 42.11
C MET A 1 -14.54 0.96 40.67
N THR A 2 -15.10 1.85 39.85
CA THR A 2 -15.50 1.69 38.45
C THR A 2 -14.28 1.61 37.54
N ALA A 3 -14.01 0.43 37.00
CA ALA A 3 -12.99 0.19 35.97
C ALA A 3 -13.62 -0.14 34.60
N ALA A 4 -14.77 0.47 34.28
CA ALA A 4 -15.61 0.09 33.14
C ALA A 4 -15.52 1.02 31.91
N ASN A 5 -14.63 2.02 31.88
CA ASN A 5 -14.81 3.14 30.93
C ASN A 5 -13.61 3.46 30.02
N GLN A 6 -12.64 2.56 29.87
CA GLN A 6 -11.67 2.69 28.77
C GLN A 6 -12.16 1.86 27.59
N HIS A 7 -13.24 2.32 26.97
CA HIS A 7 -13.70 1.80 25.67
C HIS A 7 -12.65 2.21 24.65
N ILE A 8 -11.72 1.31 24.33
CA ILE A 8 -10.85 1.49 23.16
C ILE A 8 -11.76 1.21 21.97
N GLU A 9 -12.51 2.22 21.53
CA GLU A 9 -13.25 2.17 20.27
C GLU A 9 -12.23 2.28 19.15
N ILE A 10 -12.00 1.19 18.45
CA ILE A 10 -11.10 1.21 17.31
C ILE A 10 -11.93 1.65 16.13
N ASP A 11 -11.54 2.78 15.52
CA ASP A 11 -12.23 3.28 14.33
C ASP A 11 -11.94 2.37 13.13
N GLY A 12 -12.67 1.27 13.04
CA GLY A 12 -12.61 0.32 11.93
C GLY A 12 -12.98 0.97 10.61
N ARG A 13 -13.71 2.09 10.60
CA ARG A 13 -13.97 2.87 9.37
C ARG A 13 -12.72 3.59 8.92
N LEU A 14 -11.95 4.17 9.84
CA LEU A 14 -10.65 4.77 9.53
C LEU A 14 -9.65 3.74 9.01
N LEU A 15 -9.57 2.56 9.63
CA LEU A 15 -8.68 1.47 9.16
C LEU A 15 -9.09 0.98 7.76
N LYS A 16 -10.38 0.74 7.52
CA LYS A 16 -10.89 0.38 6.18
C LYS A 16 -10.60 1.45 5.14
N LYS A 17 -10.77 2.73 5.51
CA LYS A 17 -10.42 3.86 4.64
C LYS A 17 -8.92 3.88 4.33
N GLN A 18 -8.07 3.64 5.31
CA GLN A 18 -6.62 3.58 5.13
C GLN A 18 -6.20 2.42 4.21
N ALA A 19 -6.80 1.23 4.37
CA ALA A 19 -6.57 0.10 3.48
C ALA A 19 -6.97 0.44 2.04
N ALA A 20 -8.13 1.08 1.83
CA ALA A 20 -8.58 1.50 0.51
C ALA A 20 -7.63 2.51 -0.15
N LEU A 21 -7.12 3.50 0.60
CA LEU A 21 -6.14 4.47 0.11
C LEU A 21 -4.82 3.80 -0.30
N LEU A 22 -4.38 2.80 0.47
CA LEU A 22 -3.18 2.02 0.14
C LEU A 22 -3.37 1.18 -1.12
N GLN A 23 -4.56 0.58 -1.30
CA GLN A 23 -4.91 -0.16 -2.52
C GLN A 23 -4.94 0.75 -3.75
N GLU A 24 -5.49 1.96 -3.61
CA GLU A 24 -5.51 2.97 -4.67
C GLU A 24 -4.09 3.41 -5.02
N ALA A 25 -3.24 3.68 -4.01
CA ALA A 25 -1.84 4.02 -4.22
C ALA A 25 -1.07 2.91 -4.94
N ALA A 26 -1.27 1.64 -4.57
CA ALA A 26 -0.68 0.50 -5.26
C ALA A 26 -1.08 0.49 -6.75
N THR A 27 -2.38 0.64 -7.04
CA THR A 27 -2.91 0.67 -8.41
C THR A 27 -2.28 1.79 -9.25
N VAL A 28 -2.14 2.99 -8.67
CA VAL A 28 -1.51 4.14 -9.34
C VAL A 28 -0.03 3.90 -9.62
N LEU A 29 0.69 3.27 -8.67
CA LEU A 29 2.10 2.94 -8.81
C LEU A 29 2.30 1.88 -9.91
N GLU A 30 1.49 0.82 -9.94
CA GLU A 30 1.53 -0.20 -11.00
C GLU A 30 1.23 0.40 -12.38
N ALA A 31 0.19 1.24 -12.48
CA ALA A 31 -0.12 1.95 -13.73
C ALA A 31 1.04 2.84 -14.17
N SER A 32 1.82 3.38 -13.23
CA SER A 32 3.01 4.19 -13.51
C SER A 32 4.19 3.35 -14.02
N VAL A 33 4.35 2.11 -13.55
CA VAL A 33 5.37 1.17 -14.07
C VAL A 33 5.22 0.98 -15.58
N VAL A 34 3.98 0.82 -16.07
CA VAL A 34 3.68 0.66 -17.51
C VAL A 34 4.04 1.91 -18.31
N LYS A 35 3.89 3.10 -17.70
CA LYS A 35 4.20 4.38 -18.35
C LYS A 35 5.69 4.65 -18.47
N VAL A 36 6.52 4.12 -17.56
CA VAL A 36 7.97 4.20 -17.67
C VAL A 36 8.40 3.31 -18.84
N ARG A 37 8.71 3.89 -20.00
CA ARG A 37 9.32 3.17 -21.14
C ARG A 37 10.83 3.05 -20.90
N ALA A 38 11.37 1.83 -20.88
CA ALA A 38 12.81 1.57 -20.79
C ALA A 38 13.50 1.62 -22.16
N ASP A 39 12.76 1.36 -23.22
CA ASP A 39 13.30 1.33 -24.58
C ASP A 39 13.14 2.71 -25.20
N LEU A 40 14.08 3.59 -24.90
CA LEU A 40 14.21 4.83 -25.64
C LEU A 40 14.82 4.49 -27.01
N PRO A 41 14.14 4.80 -28.11
CA PRO A 41 14.66 4.51 -29.45
C PRO A 41 15.98 5.27 -29.62
N GLY A 42 17.07 4.57 -29.96
CA GLY A 42 18.40 5.18 -29.94
C GLY A 42 18.58 6.34 -30.94
N ASP A 43 17.68 6.45 -31.91
CA ASP A 43 17.53 7.55 -32.86
C ASP A 43 17.06 8.85 -32.17
N ALA A 44 16.44 8.76 -31.00
CA ALA A 44 16.12 9.92 -30.15
C ALA A 44 17.37 10.63 -29.60
N PHE A 45 18.53 9.96 -29.58
CA PHE A 45 19.76 10.53 -29.01
C PHE A 45 20.74 11.09 -30.05
N GLY A 46 20.55 10.84 -31.35
CA GLY A 46 21.57 11.21 -32.35
C GLY A 46 22.84 10.34 -32.26
N ALA A 47 23.60 10.24 -33.35
CA ALA A 47 24.59 9.16 -33.55
C ALA A 47 25.69 9.06 -32.47
N LEU A 48 26.18 10.19 -31.95
CA LEU A 48 27.23 10.23 -30.91
C LEU A 48 26.69 9.91 -29.50
N ASN A 49 25.50 10.39 -29.16
CA ASN A 49 24.91 10.12 -27.83
C ASN A 49 24.20 8.77 -27.76
N ARG A 50 23.91 8.13 -28.91
CA ARG A 50 23.27 6.81 -28.96
C ARG A 50 24.05 5.74 -28.18
N GLY A 51 25.39 5.75 -28.26
CA GLY A 51 26.24 4.77 -27.57
C GLY A 51 26.45 5.03 -26.08
N LEU A 52 26.33 6.29 -25.64
CA LEU A 52 26.61 6.68 -24.25
C LEU A 52 25.34 6.90 -23.42
N VAL A 53 24.36 7.61 -23.99
CA VAL A 53 23.18 8.09 -23.26
C VAL A 53 22.04 7.07 -23.30
N SER A 54 21.86 6.36 -24.42
CA SER A 54 20.78 5.36 -24.54
C SER A 54 20.88 4.25 -23.48
N PRO A 55 22.05 3.61 -23.24
CA PRO A 55 22.16 2.58 -22.21
C PRO A 55 21.92 3.12 -20.80
N LEU A 56 22.42 4.33 -20.50
CA LEU A 56 22.22 4.97 -19.19
C LEU A 56 20.75 5.32 -18.96
N ALA A 57 20.07 5.86 -19.96
CA ALA A 57 18.66 6.20 -19.86
C ALA A 57 17.78 4.95 -19.72
N THR A 58 18.09 3.87 -20.44
CA THR A 58 17.44 2.56 -20.27
C THR A 58 17.69 1.96 -18.88
N ALA A 59 18.92 2.06 -18.36
CA ALA A 59 19.24 1.59 -17.01
C ALA A 59 18.46 2.38 -15.94
N LEU A 60 18.41 3.71 -16.07
CA LEU A 60 17.65 4.57 -15.15
C LEU A 60 16.14 4.26 -15.21
N ALA A 61 15.58 4.08 -16.40
CA ALA A 61 14.17 3.71 -16.57
C ALA A 61 13.88 2.33 -15.99
N THR A 62 14.80 1.38 -16.11
CA THR A 62 14.69 0.04 -15.51
C THR A 62 14.71 0.11 -13.98
N GLU A 63 15.61 0.90 -13.40
CA GLU A 63 15.67 1.13 -11.96
C GLU A 63 14.39 1.82 -11.45
N ALA A 64 13.92 2.84 -12.16
CA ALA A 64 12.68 3.53 -11.84
C ALA A 64 11.48 2.58 -11.82
N ARG A 65 11.35 1.67 -12.82
CA ARG A 65 10.33 0.61 -12.80
C ARG A 65 10.48 -0.29 -11.58
N GLY A 66 11.70 -0.73 -11.28
CA GLY A 66 11.98 -1.58 -10.13
C GLY A 66 11.55 -0.93 -8.80
N LEU A 67 11.82 0.36 -8.62
CA LEU A 67 11.40 1.13 -7.44
C LEU A 67 9.87 1.27 -7.38
N LEU A 68 9.22 1.61 -8.50
CA LEU A 68 7.77 1.73 -8.56
C LEU A 68 7.06 0.40 -8.26
N SER A 69 7.55 -0.73 -8.81
CA SER A 69 7.00 -2.06 -8.51
C SER A 69 7.18 -2.44 -7.05
N LYS A 70 8.34 -2.15 -6.44
CA LYS A 70 8.56 -2.39 -5.00
C LYS A 70 7.64 -1.53 -4.14
N ALA A 71 7.44 -0.27 -4.52
CA ALA A 71 6.53 0.63 -3.82
C ALA A 71 5.07 0.16 -3.92
N ALA A 72 4.63 -0.30 -5.10
CA ALA A 72 3.31 -0.88 -5.28
C ALA A 72 3.09 -2.10 -4.37
N ALA A 73 4.02 -3.07 -4.42
CA ALA A 73 3.94 -4.27 -3.59
C ALA A 73 3.96 -3.97 -2.07
N LEU A 74 4.70 -2.93 -1.65
CA LEU A 74 4.68 -2.48 -0.25
C LEU A 74 3.32 -1.87 0.13
N ALA A 75 2.73 -1.07 -0.76
CA ALA A 75 1.41 -0.48 -0.54
C ALA A 75 0.32 -1.56 -0.45
N GLU A 76 0.34 -2.58 -1.32
CA GLU A 76 -0.58 -3.73 -1.24
C GLU A 76 -0.46 -4.48 0.07
N ARG A 77 0.76 -4.88 0.46
CA ARG A 77 0.99 -5.58 1.74
C ARG A 77 0.57 -4.74 2.94
N SER A 78 0.73 -3.43 2.86
CA SER A 78 0.26 -2.52 3.92
C SER A 78 -1.27 -2.49 3.96
N ALA A 79 -1.94 -2.47 2.81
CA ALA A 79 -3.41 -2.54 2.73
C ALA A 79 -3.92 -3.84 3.37
N GLU A 80 -3.33 -4.98 3.00
CA GLU A 80 -3.64 -6.30 3.59
C GLU A 80 -3.43 -6.31 5.11
N GLY A 81 -2.31 -5.77 5.57
CA GLY A 81 -1.99 -5.68 7.00
C GLY A 81 -3.00 -4.83 7.78
N VAL A 82 -3.39 -3.68 7.23
CA VAL A 82 -4.39 -2.80 7.84
C VAL A 82 -5.78 -3.44 7.84
N GLN A 83 -6.16 -4.13 6.76
CA GLN A 83 -7.43 -4.84 6.70
C GLN A 83 -7.47 -5.97 7.74
N LYS A 84 -6.41 -6.76 7.85
CA LYS A 84 -6.30 -7.82 8.85
C LYS A 84 -6.34 -7.28 10.27
N ALA A 85 -5.71 -6.13 10.53
CA ALA A 85 -5.80 -5.47 11.82
C ALA A 85 -7.26 -5.06 12.13
N ALA A 86 -7.97 -4.49 11.16
CA ALA A 86 -9.38 -4.11 11.33
C ALA A 86 -10.29 -5.31 11.64
N GLU A 87 -10.05 -6.46 11.00
CA GLU A 87 -10.79 -7.71 11.26
C GLU A 87 -10.53 -8.26 12.66
N LEU A 88 -9.26 -8.26 13.10
CA LEU A 88 -8.89 -8.69 14.45
C LEU A 88 -9.51 -7.79 15.51
N PHE A 89 -9.51 -6.47 15.29
CA PHE A 89 -10.11 -5.53 16.23
C PHE A 89 -11.62 -5.69 16.33
N ALA A 90 -12.31 -5.85 15.20
CA ALA A 90 -13.76 -6.13 15.20
C ALA A 90 -14.08 -7.41 16.01
N THR A 91 -13.25 -8.45 15.87
CA THR A 91 -13.41 -9.71 16.63
C THR A 91 -13.23 -9.48 18.14
N VAL A 92 -12.23 -8.69 18.55
CA VAL A 92 -11.98 -8.38 19.97
C VAL A 92 -13.12 -7.55 20.56
N GLU A 93 -13.64 -6.58 19.81
CA GLU A 93 -14.78 -5.76 20.24
C GLU A 93 -16.04 -6.60 20.43
N GLU A 94 -16.36 -7.51 19.50
CA GLU A 94 -17.49 -8.44 19.61
C GLU A 94 -17.36 -9.33 20.86
N GLN A 95 -16.19 -9.94 21.08
CA GLN A 95 -15.92 -10.75 22.27
C GLN A 95 -16.04 -9.96 23.57
N ALA A 96 -15.59 -8.70 23.58
CA ALA A 96 -15.72 -7.84 24.76
C ALA A 96 -17.20 -7.57 25.07
N VAL A 97 -18.00 -7.20 24.06
CA VAL A 97 -19.43 -6.95 24.20
C VAL A 97 -20.16 -8.19 24.73
N GLU A 98 -19.89 -9.37 24.17
CA GLU A 98 -20.50 -10.63 24.63
C GLU A 98 -20.17 -10.94 26.09
N ASN A 99 -18.91 -10.75 26.49
CA ASN A 99 -18.46 -11.04 27.86
C ASN A 99 -19.08 -10.09 28.88
N PHE A 100 -19.18 -8.79 28.56
CA PHE A 100 -19.86 -7.83 29.43
C PHE A 100 -21.36 -8.10 29.54
N ALA A 101 -22.03 -8.40 28.42
CA ALA A 101 -23.46 -8.74 28.41
C ALA A 101 -23.79 -10.00 29.25
N ARG A 102 -22.84 -10.96 29.35
CA ARG A 102 -22.98 -12.14 30.21
C ARG A 102 -22.67 -11.87 31.68
N ALA A 103 -21.82 -10.88 31.99
CA ALA A 103 -21.43 -10.55 33.36
C ALA A 103 -22.48 -9.71 34.12
N ASP A 104 -23.37 -9.03 33.38
CA ASP A 104 -24.48 -8.24 33.91
C ASP A 104 -25.79 -9.05 34.11
N LEU A 105 -25.76 -10.37 33.85
CA LEU A 105 -26.86 -11.34 34.10
C LEU A 105 -26.53 -12.24 35.30
#